data_AF-A0A645FAR0-F1
#
_entry.id   AF-A0A645FAR0-F1
#
_cell.length_a   1.000
_cell.length_b   1.000
_cell.length_c   1.000
_cell.angle_alpha   90.00
_cell.angle_beta   90.00
_cell.angle_gamma   90.00
#
_symmetry.space_group_name_H-M   'P 1'
#
loop_
_entity.id
_entity.type
_entity.pdbx_description
1 polymer ?
#
loop_
_entity_poly.entity_id
_entity_poly.type
_entity_poly.pdbx_seq_one_letter_code
_entity_poly.pdbx_strand_id
1 'polypeptide(L)'
;MTGRHIRYSSESMQAVEHWGKKAPLIRRAAAELTLKLAPGNYSVRAIGLDGLPKGVVPSRSENGALKFRADTASFGGTMVYLVEKAE
;
A
#
# COMPACT_ATOMS: atom_id res chain seq x y z
N MET A 1 -17.25 -14.25 0.15
CA MET A 1 -16.62 -13.52 -0.97
C MET A 1 -17.60 -13.49 -2.13
N THR A 2 -18.20 -12.35 -2.44
CA THR A 2 -18.99 -12.17 -3.67
C THR A 2 -18.45 -10.92 -4.35
N GLY A 3 -17.86 -11.09 -5.53
CA GLY A 3 -17.42 -9.97 -6.35
C GLY A 3 -18.64 -9.13 -6.70
N ARG A 4 -18.71 -7.89 -6.20
CA ARG A 4 -19.77 -6.95 -6.57
C ARG A 4 -19.71 -6.81 -8.11
N HIS A 5 -20.83 -7.09 -8.79
CA HIS A 5 -21.00 -7.02 -10.25
C HIS A 5 -20.43 -8.18 -11.10
N ILE A 6 -20.25 -9.39 -10.56
CA ILE A 6 -20.00 -10.57 -11.42
C ILE A 6 -21.21 -10.80 -12.34
N ARG A 7 -20.98 -11.02 -13.63
CA ARG A 7 -22.01 -11.31 -14.64
C ARG A 7 -21.76 -12.67 -15.25
N TYR A 8 -22.81 -13.49 -15.23
CA TYR A 8 -22.84 -14.80 -15.85
C TYR A 8 -23.68 -14.73 -17.12
N SER A 9 -23.43 -15.67 -18.03
CA SER A 9 -24.19 -15.79 -19.28
C SER A 9 -25.64 -16.23 -19.06
N SER A 10 -25.94 -16.81 -17.91
CA SER A 10 -27.24 -17.38 -17.56
C SER A 10 -27.40 -17.51 -16.05
N GLU A 11 -28.64 -17.74 -15.61
CA GLU A 11 -28.98 -18.02 -14.21
C GLU A 11 -28.34 -19.31 -13.68
N SER A 12 -27.97 -20.24 -14.57
CA SER A 12 -27.26 -21.47 -14.20
C SER A 12 -25.79 -21.23 -13.79
N MET A 13 -25.26 -20.01 -13.98
CA MET A 13 -23.92 -19.58 -13.55
C MET A 13 -22.75 -20.46 -14.05
N GLN A 14 -22.94 -21.15 -15.18
CA GLN A 14 -21.94 -22.07 -15.75
C GLN A 14 -20.81 -21.37 -16.51
N ALA A 15 -21.05 -20.18 -17.05
CA ALA A 15 -20.04 -19.37 -17.72
C ALA A 15 -20.04 -17.93 -17.21
N VAL A 16 -18.87 -17.45 -16.81
CA VAL A 16 -18.64 -16.07 -16.36
C VAL A 16 -18.30 -15.21 -17.56
N GLU A 17 -19.10 -14.18 -17.82
CA GLU A 17 -18.84 -13.20 -18.87
C GLU A 17 -18.04 -12.00 -18.36
N HIS A 18 -18.20 -11.65 -17.09
CA HIS A 18 -17.50 -10.52 -16.49
C HIS A 18 -17.27 -10.76 -14.99
N TRP A 19 -16.02 -10.71 -14.53
CA TRP A 19 -15.63 -10.99 -13.14
C TRP A 19 -16.00 -9.91 -12.10
N GLY A 20 -16.84 -8.96 -12.46
CA GLY A 20 -17.12 -7.75 -11.67
C GLY A 20 -15.91 -6.85 -11.43
N LYS A 21 -16.02 -5.93 -10.47
CA LYS A 21 -14.90 -5.06 -10.04
C LYS A 21 -14.19 -5.70 -8.85
N LYS A 22 -12.88 -5.97 -9.00
CA LYS A 22 -12.00 -6.24 -7.86
C LYS A 22 -11.89 -4.96 -7.03
N ALA A 23 -12.71 -4.84 -5.99
CA ALA A 23 -12.40 -3.90 -4.91
C ALA A 23 -11.17 -4.47 -4.17
N PRO A 24 -10.10 -3.70 -3.95
CA PRO A 24 -9.00 -4.13 -3.09
C PRO A 24 -9.57 -4.58 -1.75
N LEU A 25 -9.35 -5.83 -1.36
CA LEU A 25 -9.80 -6.37 -0.08
C LEU A 25 -9.01 -5.78 1.11
N ILE A 26 -7.94 -5.05 0.83
CA ILE A 26 -7.22 -4.26 1.83
C ILE A 26 -8.04 -3.00 2.07
N ARG A 27 -8.71 -2.93 3.23
CA ARG A 27 -9.27 -1.66 3.69
C ARG A 27 -8.13 -0.64 3.79
N ARG A 28 -8.36 0.56 3.27
CA ARG A 28 -7.44 1.67 3.48
C ARG A 28 -7.24 1.85 4.98
N ALA A 29 -5.99 1.84 5.40
CA ALA A 29 -5.58 2.12 6.77
C ALA A 29 -4.45 3.14 6.68
N ALA A 30 -4.47 4.11 7.59
CA ALA A 30 -3.41 5.09 7.70
C ALA A 30 -3.00 5.26 9.16
N ALA A 31 -1.71 5.47 9.39
CA ALA A 31 -1.13 5.69 10.71
C ALA A 31 0.06 6.66 10.60
N GLU A 32 0.21 7.52 11.59
CA GLU A 32 1.43 8.29 11.80
C GLU A 32 2.44 7.39 12.51
N LEU A 33 3.63 7.23 11.92
CA LEU A 33 4.69 6.39 12.46
C LEU A 33 5.83 7.26 12.98
N THR A 34 6.44 6.80 14.08
CA THR A 34 7.66 7.38 14.64
C THR A 34 8.62 6.25 14.96
N LEU A 35 9.78 6.25 14.31
CA LEU A 35 10.80 5.21 14.46
C LEU A 35 12.06 5.83 15.08
N LYS A 36 12.56 5.25 16.18
CA LYS A 36 13.90 5.59 16.69
C LYS A 36 14.94 4.83 15.88
N LEU A 37 15.84 5.54 15.24
CA LEU A 37 16.90 4.99 14.40
C LEU A 37 18.26 5.50 14.90
N ALA A 38 19.33 4.89 14.42
CA ALA A 38 20.66 5.46 14.60
C ALA A 38 20.74 6.85 13.92
N PRO A 39 21.66 7.73 14.35
CA PRO A 39 21.87 9.01 13.67
C PRO A 39 22.16 8.83 12.18
N GLY A 40 21.49 9.62 11.34
CA GLY A 40 21.66 9.60 9.89
C GLY A 40 20.46 10.20 9.16
N ASN A 41 20.65 10.45 7.86
CA ASN A 41 19.57 10.79 6.96
C ASN A 41 18.91 9.51 6.46
N TYR A 42 17.58 9.49 6.39
CA TYR A 42 16.83 8.31 5.95
C TYR A 42 15.80 8.71 4.90
N SER A 43 15.58 7.82 3.94
CA SER A 43 14.49 7.91 2.98
C SER A 43 13.49 6.78 3.23
N VAL A 44 12.23 7.03 2.90
CA VAL A 44 11.15 6.04 3.01
C VAL A 44 10.58 5.81 1.61
N ARG A 45 10.54 4.55 1.16
CA ARG A 45 9.96 4.15 -0.13
C ARG A 45 8.75 3.23 0.09
N ALA A 46 7.68 3.48 -0.64
CA ALA A 46 6.53 2.60 -0.69
C ALA A 46 6.80 1.45 -1.68
N ILE A 47 6.61 0.21 -1.23
CA ILE A 47 6.74 -0.99 -2.04
C ILE A 47 5.34 -1.57 -2.29
N GLY A 48 5.03 -1.83 -3.56
CA GLY A 48 3.74 -2.36 -3.97
C GLY A 48 3.56 -3.84 -3.64
N LEU A 49 2.35 -4.36 -3.87
CA LEU A 49 2.04 -5.80 -3.75
C LEU A 49 2.82 -6.67 -4.76
N ASP A 50 3.34 -6.05 -5.81
CA ASP A 50 4.23 -6.68 -6.80
C ASP A 50 5.71 -6.67 -6.38
N GLY A 51 6.03 -6.14 -5.19
CA GLY A 51 7.40 -6.06 -4.69
C GLY A 51 8.23 -4.93 -5.30
N LEU A 52 7.67 -4.12 -6.22
CA LEU A 52 8.39 -3.04 -6.88
C LEU A 52 8.22 -1.70 -6.13
N PRO A 53 9.25 -0.82 -6.13
CA PRO A 53 9.11 0.54 -5.62
C PRO A 53 8.03 1.32 -6.37
N LYS A 54 7.19 2.05 -5.63
CA LYS A 54 6.10 2.85 -6.18
C LYS A 54 6.30 4.35 -6.01
N GLY A 55 7.09 4.76 -5.03
CA GLY A 55 7.42 6.16 -4.81
C GLY A 55 8.09 6.41 -3.46
N VAL A 56 8.56 7.64 -3.29
CA VAL A 56 9.13 8.13 -2.02
C VAL A 56 8.02 8.70 -1.16
N VAL A 57 7.98 8.29 0.11
CA VAL A 57 7.05 8.80 1.10
C VAL A 57 7.68 10.00 1.80
N PRO A 58 7.00 11.15 1.88
CA PRO A 58 7.47 12.29 2.65
C PRO A 58 7.74 11.89 4.10
N SER A 59 8.96 12.09 4.55
CA SER A 59 9.41 11.76 5.90
C SER A 59 10.28 12.88 6.45
N ARG A 60 10.28 13.04 7.77
CA ARG A 60 11.14 13.99 8.47
C ARG A 60 11.89 13.32 9.60
N SER A 61 13.16 13.65 9.76
CA SER A 61 13.96 13.29 10.92
C SER A 61 13.93 14.43 11.93
N GLU A 62 13.47 14.16 13.15
CA GLU A 62 13.38 15.14 14.23
C GLU A 62 13.70 14.45 15.56
N ASN A 63 14.60 15.04 16.36
CA ASN A 63 15.00 14.53 17.68
C ASN A 63 15.46 13.05 17.66
N GLY A 64 16.20 12.65 16.62
CA GLY A 64 16.68 11.27 16.46
C GLY A 64 15.61 10.25 16.08
N ALA A 65 14.42 10.70 15.68
CA ALA A 65 13.34 9.85 15.22
C ALA A 65 12.90 10.20 13.80
N LEU A 66 12.70 9.17 12.97
CA LEU A 66 12.09 9.29 11.66
C LEU A 66 10.57 9.27 11.80
N LYS A 67 9.91 10.28 11.27
CA LYS A 67 8.45 10.43 11.28
C LYS A 67 7.90 10.46 9.86
N PHE A 68 6.89 9.66 9.61
CA PHE A 68 6.17 9.64 8.33
C PHE A 68 4.77 9.04 8.50
N ARG A 69 3.89 9.31 7.54
CA ARG A 69 2.56 8.74 7.48
C ARG A 69 2.57 7.50 6.61
N ALA A 70 2.22 6.35 7.18
CA ALA A 70 1.88 5.16 6.42
C ALA A 70 0.41 5.25 5.98
N ASP A 71 0.11 5.03 4.71
CA ASP A 71 -1.23 4.93 4.14
C ASP A 71 -1.26 3.81 3.09
N THR A 72 -1.96 2.71 3.39
CA THR A 72 -1.99 1.52 2.53
C THR A 72 -2.59 1.77 1.15
N ALA A 73 -3.34 2.86 0.95
CA ALA A 73 -3.88 3.23 -0.35
C ALA A 73 -2.97 4.18 -1.16
N SER A 74 -1.90 4.70 -0.57
CA SER A 74 -0.95 5.56 -1.30
C SER A 74 -0.27 4.78 -2.42
N PHE A 75 0.06 5.50 -3.49
CA PHE A 75 0.72 4.96 -4.69
C PHE A 75 -0.02 3.79 -5.36
N GLY A 76 -1.36 3.76 -5.25
CA GLY A 76 -2.19 2.69 -5.83
C GLY A 76 -2.20 1.39 -5.03
N GLY A 77 -1.61 1.38 -3.83
CA GLY A 77 -1.54 0.22 -2.95
C GLY A 77 -0.11 0.00 -2.45
N THR A 78 0.09 0.09 -1.14
CA THR A 78 1.39 -0.13 -0.48
C THR A 78 1.33 -1.33 0.45
N MET A 79 2.27 -2.26 0.27
CA MET A 79 2.41 -3.46 1.11
C MET A 79 3.45 -3.26 2.20
N VAL A 80 4.60 -2.67 1.85
CA VAL A 80 5.74 -2.48 2.75
C VAL A 80 6.28 -1.06 2.60
N TYR A 81 6.80 -0.51 3.69
CA TYR A 81 7.59 0.72 3.70
C TYR A 81 9.05 0.36 3.92
N LEU A 82 9.88 0.60 2.91
CA LEU A 82 11.32 0.39 2.98
C LEU A 82 11.99 1.65 3.52
N VAL A 83 12.73 1.52 4.63
CA VAL A 83 13.47 2.61 5.27
C VAL A 83 14.96 2.35 5.07
N GLU A 84 15.64 3.29 4.41
CA GLU A 84 17.07 3.17 4.06
C GLU A 84 17.80 4.47 4.40
N LYS A 85 19.11 4.38 4.65
CA LYS A 85 19.92 5.59 4.78
C LYS A 85 19.95 6.33 3.44
N ALA A 86 19.74 7.63 3.46
CA ALA A 86 19.94 8.49 2.30
C ALA A 86 21.46 8.74 2.16
N GLU A 87 21.97 8.57 0.95
CA GLU A 87 23.34 8.95 0.56
C GLU A 87 23.52 10.47 0.59
#